data_AF-A0A8B8T367-F1
#
_entry.id   AF-A0A8B8T367-F1
#
_cell.length_a   1.000
_cell.length_b   1.000
_cell.length_c   1.000
_cell.angle_alpha   90.00
_cell.angle_beta   90.00
_cell.angle_gamma   90.00
#
_symmetry.space_group_name_H-M   'P 1'
#
loop_
_entity.id
_entity.type
_entity.pdbx_description
1 polymer ?
#
loop_
_entity_poly.entity_id
_entity_poly.type
_entity_poly.pdbx_seq_one_letter_code
_entity_poly.pdbx_strand_id
1 'polypeptide(L)'
;MREPARELFRDAAFPASDSSLFSSFSTPLAQFREEITWRRPQEICATPRLFADNPQEGQVKQGLLGDCWFLCACAALQKSQHLRDQGDSASPGARERMCSGFPYWRRSTPSSGALGSFHAFIVSDLRELRGRAGQSILLLRIQNPWGRRCWQGPWREGGEGWSQVDAADRSELLSQLQEGEFWVEEEEFLREFDEVTIGYPVTEAGHLQSLYSGKALCHTQALPGAWVKGQSAGGCRNNSGFPSNPKFWLRVSEPSEVYVALLQRRGADGVARVRAPVGGPTSFPGKDYQAVGLHVWKVEKRRVSLPRALSAPPVAGTVCHAYDREVHLRCELAPGYYLAVPSTFLKDVPGRFLLRVFSSGRVSLSAIKPAAQSPAHREAPPAGEWETVRLRGSWRVGRTAGGSRNFASYPTNPCFPLSVPEGTGPRCVRITLRQHCQDSKCHPIGFHVFQVPADGGGLGAPSLLLQEPLLSCVPHCYTQEVSRLCHLSAGTYRIVPSTYLPDTEGAFTVTVETRIDRRSIHSQEMLGQLLQEASFMAVMKKT
;
A
#
# COMPACT_ATOMS: atom_id res chain seq x y z
N MET A 1 66.63 3.73 0.00
CA MET A 1 65.32 4.33 -0.34
C MET A 1 64.40 4.10 0.85
N ARG A 2 63.84 5.16 1.46
CA ARG A 2 62.78 5.00 2.46
C ARG A 2 61.50 4.60 1.71
N GLU A 3 60.82 3.55 2.16
CA GLU A 3 59.48 3.24 1.65
C GLU A 3 58.58 4.49 1.78
N PRO A 4 57.76 4.81 0.77
CA PRO A 4 56.80 5.89 0.90
C PRO A 4 55.85 5.56 2.05
N ALA A 5 55.67 6.51 2.98
CA ALA A 5 54.70 6.37 4.05
C ALA A 5 53.34 6.04 3.43
N ARG A 6 52.76 4.89 3.79
CA ARG A 6 51.43 4.51 3.35
C ARG A 6 50.44 5.55 3.85
N GLU A 7 49.99 6.42 2.95
CA GLU A 7 48.97 7.41 3.25
C GLU A 7 47.66 6.70 3.58
N LEU A 8 47.05 7.05 4.71
CA LEU A 8 45.79 6.44 5.13
C LEU A 8 44.63 6.98 4.27
N PHE A 9 43.74 6.09 3.84
CA PHE A 9 42.62 6.42 2.97
C PHE A 9 41.75 7.57 3.52
N ARG A 10 41.33 8.48 2.63
CA ARG A 10 40.41 9.58 2.90
C ARG A 10 39.24 9.49 1.92
N ASP A 11 38.03 9.43 2.43
CA ASP A 11 36.83 9.35 1.60
C ASP A 11 36.44 10.75 1.10
N ALA A 12 36.57 10.95 -0.22
CA ALA A 12 36.19 12.22 -0.86
C ALA A 12 34.66 12.37 -1.00
N ALA A 13 33.92 11.26 -1.03
CA ALA A 13 32.46 11.27 -1.14
C ALA A 13 31.76 11.42 0.23
N PHE A 14 32.45 11.04 1.32
CA PHE A 14 31.97 11.17 2.69
C PHE A 14 33.07 11.75 3.60
N PRO A 15 33.38 13.06 3.48
CA PRO A 15 34.51 13.69 4.16
C PRO A 15 34.34 13.70 5.68
N ALA A 16 35.45 13.70 6.41
CA ALA A 16 35.46 13.83 7.88
C ALA A 16 35.19 15.30 8.30
N SER A 17 33.99 15.80 8.04
CA SER A 17 33.54 17.17 8.30
C SER A 17 32.05 17.23 8.67
N ASP A 18 31.61 18.38 9.16
CA ASP A 18 30.21 18.62 9.59
C ASP A 18 29.17 18.30 8.51
N SER A 19 29.53 18.46 7.23
CA SER A 19 28.67 18.09 6.10
C SER A 19 28.25 16.61 6.08
N SER A 20 29.05 15.74 6.69
CA SER A 20 28.78 14.30 6.78
C SER A 20 27.99 13.93 8.04
N LEU A 21 27.99 14.80 9.06
CA LEU A 21 27.23 14.63 10.29
C LEU A 21 25.83 15.24 10.19
N PHE A 22 25.72 16.39 9.52
CA PHE A 22 24.50 17.20 9.53
C PHE A 22 23.98 17.42 8.11
N SER A 23 22.78 16.90 7.84
CA SER A 23 21.97 17.27 6.66
C SER A 23 20.79 18.16 7.04
N SER A 24 20.25 17.94 8.25
CA SER A 24 19.34 18.82 8.96
C SER A 24 19.71 18.78 10.43
N PHE A 25 19.74 19.93 11.12
CA PHE A 25 20.06 20.05 12.55
C PHE A 25 18.96 19.47 13.47
N SER A 26 18.37 18.35 13.08
CA SER A 26 17.26 17.66 13.74
C SER A 26 17.71 16.52 14.64
N THR A 27 18.98 16.10 14.57
CA THR A 27 19.55 15.06 15.44
C THR A 27 19.94 15.63 16.80
N PRO A 28 19.91 14.86 17.90
CA PRO A 28 20.41 15.32 19.21
C PRO A 28 21.87 15.79 19.17
N LEU A 29 22.67 15.25 18.25
CA LEU A 29 24.05 15.69 18.01
C LEU A 29 24.15 17.19 17.65
N ALA A 30 23.12 17.79 17.06
CA ALA A 30 23.10 19.22 16.75
C ALA A 30 23.01 20.11 18.01
N GLN A 31 22.61 19.54 19.15
CA GLN A 31 22.56 20.23 20.44
C GLN A 31 23.83 20.04 21.27
N PHE A 32 24.75 19.19 20.78
CA PHE A 32 26.04 18.97 21.42
C PHE A 32 26.89 20.23 21.29
N ARG A 33 27.41 20.72 22.42
CA ARG A 33 28.11 22.02 22.50
C ARG A 33 29.63 21.92 22.55
N GLU A 34 30.15 20.69 22.65
CA GLU A 34 31.59 20.46 22.70
C GLU A 34 32.14 20.16 21.31
N GLU A 35 33.47 20.16 21.20
CA GLU A 35 34.16 19.92 19.94
C GLU A 35 34.04 18.45 19.51
N ILE A 36 33.60 18.22 18.26
CA ILE A 36 33.56 16.89 17.66
C ILE A 36 34.85 16.66 16.88
N THR A 37 35.60 15.62 17.22
CA THR A 37 36.82 15.23 16.51
C THR A 37 36.66 13.86 15.84
N TRP A 38 37.04 13.76 14.57
CA TRP A 38 37.04 12.50 13.83
C TRP A 38 38.32 11.72 14.19
N ARG A 39 38.13 10.50 14.68
CA ARG A 39 39.23 9.61 15.10
C ARG A 39 39.16 8.27 14.39
N ARG A 40 40.31 7.69 14.07
CA ARG A 40 40.41 6.30 13.59
C ARG A 40 40.45 5.33 14.76
N PRO A 41 40.07 4.05 14.58
CA PRO A 41 40.12 3.07 15.67
C PRO A 41 41.49 2.96 16.36
N GLN A 42 42.60 3.08 15.62
CA GLN A 42 43.96 3.03 16.18
C GLN A 42 44.30 4.23 17.09
N GLU A 43 43.53 5.32 17.00
CA GLU A 43 43.71 6.53 17.81
C GLU A 43 42.86 6.48 19.10
N ILE A 44 41.94 5.52 19.18
CA ILE A 44 40.98 5.38 20.29
C ILE A 44 41.40 4.25 21.24
N CYS A 45 41.91 3.13 20.70
CA CYS A 45 42.38 2.01 21.52
C CYS A 45 43.63 1.35 20.95
N ALA A 46 44.39 0.66 21.81
CA ALA A 46 45.69 0.09 21.46
C ALA A 46 45.60 -1.08 20.47
N THR A 47 44.54 -1.89 20.55
CA THR A 47 44.35 -3.10 19.73
C THR A 47 42.96 -3.10 19.11
N PRO A 48 42.69 -2.24 18.11
CA PRO A 48 41.38 -2.19 17.47
C PRO A 48 41.11 -3.48 16.73
N ARG A 49 39.93 -4.06 16.97
CA ARG A 49 39.43 -5.22 16.25
C ARG A 49 38.17 -4.82 15.50
N LEU A 50 38.07 -5.22 14.24
CA LEU A 50 36.85 -4.99 13.46
C LEU A 50 35.71 -5.88 13.94
N PHE A 51 36.03 -7.14 14.26
CA PHE A 51 35.13 -8.11 14.85
C PHE A 51 35.80 -8.79 16.04
N ALA A 52 35.05 -9.02 17.11
CA ALA A 52 35.49 -9.83 18.23
C ALA A 52 35.40 -11.32 17.88
N ASP A 53 36.37 -12.11 18.33
CA ASP A 53 36.39 -13.57 18.13
C ASP A 53 35.22 -14.25 18.86
N ASN A 54 34.80 -13.67 19.99
CA ASN A 54 33.60 -14.06 20.73
C ASN A 54 32.46 -13.06 20.48
N PRO A 55 31.34 -13.49 19.87
CA PRO A 55 30.17 -12.64 19.64
C PRO A 55 29.57 -12.02 20.92
N GLN A 56 29.83 -12.60 22.09
CA GLN A 56 29.36 -12.06 23.38
C GLN A 56 30.22 -10.89 23.90
N GLU A 57 31.43 -10.68 23.36
CA GLU A 57 32.33 -9.60 23.78
C GLU A 57 32.02 -8.27 23.08
N GLY A 58 31.43 -8.31 21.88
CA GLY A 58 31.12 -7.12 21.08
C GLY A 58 29.72 -6.59 21.35
N GLN A 59 29.45 -5.93 22.48
CA GLN A 59 28.12 -5.35 22.69
C GLN A 59 27.96 -4.01 21.96
N VAL A 60 26.97 -3.92 21.08
CA VAL A 60 26.56 -2.65 20.45
C VAL A 60 25.89 -1.78 21.51
N LYS A 61 26.51 -0.65 21.86
CA LYS A 61 25.96 0.36 22.78
C LYS A 61 25.68 1.64 22.03
N GLN A 62 24.51 2.22 22.27
CA GLN A 62 24.11 3.46 21.60
C GLN A 62 24.86 4.69 22.11
N GLY A 63 25.34 5.49 21.16
CA GLY A 63 25.92 6.82 21.40
C GLY A 63 24.88 7.95 21.41
N LEU A 64 25.32 9.18 21.14
CA LEU A 64 24.48 10.39 21.26
C LEU A 64 23.57 10.67 20.04
N LEU A 65 23.58 9.83 19.00
CA LEU A 65 22.91 10.08 17.72
C LEU A 65 21.39 9.85 17.72
N GLY A 66 20.85 9.15 18.73
CA GLY A 66 19.41 8.87 18.80
C GLY A 66 18.91 7.82 17.79
N ASP A 67 19.80 6.96 17.30
CA ASP A 67 19.60 5.94 16.27
C ASP A 67 19.32 4.54 16.85
N CYS A 68 18.60 4.47 17.98
CA CYS A 68 18.27 3.23 18.69
C CYS A 68 17.71 2.13 17.75
N TRP A 69 16.83 2.51 16.81
CA TRP A 69 16.24 1.61 15.82
C TRP A 69 17.28 0.92 14.92
N PHE A 70 18.35 1.63 14.54
CA PHE A 70 19.43 1.10 13.72
C PHE A 70 20.29 0.13 14.51
N LEU A 71 20.63 0.50 15.75
CA LEU A 71 21.45 -0.32 16.63
C LEU A 71 20.71 -1.59 17.07
N CYS A 72 19.40 -1.54 17.27
CA CYS A 72 18.57 -2.73 17.45
C CYS A 72 18.70 -3.69 16.25
N ALA A 73 18.67 -3.16 15.02
CA ALA A 73 18.85 -3.98 13.83
C ALA A 73 20.26 -4.59 13.75
N CYS A 74 21.31 -3.82 14.07
CA CYS A 74 22.68 -4.33 14.12
C CYS A 74 22.86 -5.41 15.19
N ALA A 75 22.33 -5.21 16.40
CA ALA A 75 22.38 -6.19 17.48
C ALA A 75 21.61 -7.47 17.13
N ALA A 76 20.47 -7.36 16.44
CA ALA A 76 19.74 -8.52 15.92
C ALA A 76 20.55 -9.29 14.86
N LEU A 77 21.20 -8.58 13.93
CA LEU A 77 22.09 -9.19 12.93
C LEU A 77 23.29 -9.90 13.59
N GLN A 78 23.87 -9.30 14.63
CA GLN A 78 24.99 -9.89 15.36
C GLN A 78 24.65 -11.26 15.99
N LYS A 79 23.40 -11.45 16.40
CA LYS A 79 22.90 -12.72 16.96
C LYS A 79 22.60 -13.77 15.89
N SER A 80 22.58 -13.40 14.60
CA SER A 80 22.41 -14.34 13.48
C SER A 80 23.76 -14.60 12.78
N GLN A 81 24.48 -15.64 13.21
CA GLN A 81 25.79 -15.99 12.65
C GLN A 81 25.77 -16.09 11.12
N HIS A 82 24.74 -16.74 10.56
CA HIS A 82 24.61 -16.91 9.10
C HIS A 82 24.43 -15.59 8.32
N LEU A 83 23.71 -14.61 8.87
CA LEU A 83 23.51 -13.32 8.21
C LEU A 83 24.75 -12.41 8.30
N ARG A 84 25.61 -12.63 9.29
CA ARG A 84 26.91 -11.94 9.38
C ARG A 84 27.84 -12.39 8.26
N ASP A 85 27.91 -13.70 8.03
CA ASP A 85 28.78 -14.30 7.00
C ASP A 85 28.26 -14.08 5.55
N GLN A 86 27.01 -13.66 5.37
CA GLN A 86 26.51 -13.17 4.07
C GLN A 86 26.89 -11.70 3.81
N GLY A 87 27.13 -10.92 4.86
CA GLY A 87 27.73 -9.59 4.77
C GLY A 87 29.24 -9.66 4.52
N ASP A 88 29.90 -10.69 5.04
CA ASP A 88 31.33 -10.96 4.90
C ASP A 88 31.58 -12.41 4.48
N SER A 89 31.98 -12.63 3.23
CA SER A 89 32.14 -13.95 2.62
C SER A 89 33.05 -14.93 3.39
N ALA A 90 32.46 -15.94 4.07
CA ALA A 90 32.88 -17.37 4.14
C ALA A 90 32.15 -18.14 5.29
N SER A 91 31.64 -19.35 4.99
CA SER A 91 30.96 -20.30 5.92
C SER A 91 31.94 -21.41 6.43
N PRO A 92 31.56 -22.42 7.27
CA PRO A 92 30.24 -22.75 7.85
C PRO A 92 30.19 -23.23 9.34
N GLY A 93 28.99 -23.21 9.95
CA GLY A 93 28.56 -24.29 10.87
C GLY A 93 27.60 -23.95 12.04
N ALA A 94 26.44 -24.64 12.04
CA ALA A 94 25.58 -25.06 13.17
C ALA A 94 24.29 -24.27 13.52
N ARG A 95 23.19 -24.96 13.20
CA ARG A 95 21.83 -25.00 13.79
C ARG A 95 21.61 -24.24 15.12
N GLU A 96 20.66 -23.31 15.09
CA GLU A 96 19.68 -23.12 16.16
C GLU A 96 18.44 -22.39 15.61
N ARG A 97 17.24 -22.80 16.05
CA ARG A 97 15.97 -22.16 15.67
C ARG A 97 15.88 -20.83 16.41
N MET A 98 16.31 -19.75 15.76
CA MET A 98 16.18 -18.40 16.31
C MET A 98 14.86 -17.78 15.84
N CYS A 99 13.91 -17.62 16.75
CA CYS A 99 12.80 -16.66 16.58
C CYS A 99 13.36 -15.25 16.80
N SER A 100 14.03 -14.68 15.80
CA SER A 100 14.58 -13.33 15.88
C SER A 100 13.44 -12.29 15.81
N GLY A 101 13.06 -11.71 16.95
CA GLY A 101 12.15 -10.55 17.04
C GLY A 101 12.92 -9.23 16.84
N PHE A 102 12.33 -8.27 16.12
CA PHE A 102 12.98 -7.01 15.70
C PHE A 102 12.43 -5.80 16.52
N PRO A 103 12.77 -4.52 16.25
CA PRO A 103 12.70 -3.44 17.25
C PRO A 103 11.27 -3.09 17.67
N TYR A 104 11.14 -2.64 18.92
CA TYR A 104 9.90 -2.16 19.52
C TYR A 104 9.88 -0.64 19.64
N TRP A 105 8.71 -0.01 19.70
CA TRP A 105 8.57 1.43 19.97
C TRP A 105 7.59 1.67 21.13
N ARG A 106 7.95 2.59 22.03
CA ARG A 106 7.09 3.07 23.13
C ARG A 106 6.51 4.45 22.82
N ARG A 107 5.18 4.60 22.86
CA ARG A 107 4.49 5.90 22.90
C ARG A 107 3.88 6.10 24.29
N SER A 108 4.51 6.92 25.12
CA SER A 108 4.03 7.14 26.49
C SER A 108 2.67 7.87 26.52
N THR A 109 1.72 7.33 27.28
CA THR A 109 0.76 8.14 28.04
C THR A 109 1.49 8.89 29.16
N PRO A 110 0.99 10.06 29.59
CA PRO A 110 1.70 10.92 30.53
C PRO A 110 1.49 10.45 31.97
N SER A 111 2.23 9.44 32.42
CA SER A 111 2.43 9.23 33.85
C SER A 111 3.80 8.61 34.14
N SER A 112 4.50 9.30 35.05
CA SER A 112 5.82 9.02 35.65
C SER A 112 7.05 9.07 34.73
N GLY A 113 7.91 10.04 35.03
CA GLY A 113 9.10 10.41 34.26
C GLY A 113 10.30 9.48 34.40
N ALA A 114 11.33 9.84 33.62
CA ALA A 114 12.65 9.22 33.42
C ALA A 114 12.80 8.21 32.25
N LEU A 115 11.73 7.79 31.57
CA LEU A 115 11.81 7.08 30.28
C LEU A 115 11.32 7.99 29.15
N GLY A 116 12.27 8.54 28.39
CA GLY A 116 12.03 9.48 27.29
C GLY A 116 11.09 8.95 26.20
N SER A 117 10.46 9.88 25.50
CA SER A 117 9.57 9.64 24.35
C SER A 117 10.30 8.93 23.20
N PHE A 118 9.72 7.84 22.70
CA PHE A 118 10.15 7.02 21.55
C PHE A 118 11.58 6.44 21.68
N HIS A 119 11.70 5.24 22.26
CA HIS A 119 12.95 4.48 22.31
C HIS A 119 12.72 3.04 21.83
N ALA A 120 13.74 2.47 21.18
CA ALA A 120 13.69 1.12 20.67
C ALA A 120 14.35 0.09 21.58
N PHE A 121 13.67 -1.04 21.76
CA PHE A 121 14.14 -2.20 22.53
C PHE A 121 14.20 -3.44 21.63
N ILE A 122 14.85 -4.50 22.10
CA ILE A 122 14.96 -5.79 21.39
C ILE A 122 14.30 -6.87 22.24
N VAL A 123 13.39 -7.65 21.67
CA VAL A 123 12.97 -8.94 22.27
C VAL A 123 14.01 -9.98 21.89
N SER A 124 14.67 -10.50 22.90
CA SER A 124 15.83 -11.38 22.77
C SER A 124 15.53 -12.85 23.09
N ASP A 125 14.48 -13.12 23.86
CA ASP A 125 14.02 -14.48 24.17
C ASP A 125 12.55 -14.46 24.62
N LEU A 126 11.89 -15.61 24.51
CA LEU A 126 10.56 -15.87 25.05
C LEU A 126 10.57 -17.19 25.83
N ARG A 127 10.05 -17.17 27.04
CA ARG A 127 9.99 -18.33 27.94
C ARG A 127 8.60 -18.52 28.48
N GLU A 128 7.99 -19.66 28.14
CA GLU A 128 6.76 -20.12 28.75
C GLU A 128 7.11 -20.95 29.99
N LEU A 129 6.62 -20.54 31.15
CA LEU A 129 6.84 -21.17 32.44
C LEU A 129 5.51 -21.65 33.00
N ARG A 130 5.57 -22.66 33.87
CA ARG A 130 4.41 -23.09 34.65
C ARG A 130 4.50 -22.52 36.05
N GLY A 131 3.56 -21.65 36.39
CA GLY A 131 3.45 -21.09 37.73
C GLY A 131 3.10 -22.16 38.77
N ARG A 132 3.40 -21.87 40.04
CA ARG A 132 3.14 -22.76 41.18
C ARG A 132 1.67 -23.13 41.37
N ALA A 133 0.75 -22.23 40.98
CA ALA A 133 -0.70 -22.51 41.01
C ALA A 133 -1.20 -23.20 39.71
N GLY A 134 -0.28 -23.61 38.83
CA GLY A 134 -0.56 -24.35 37.61
C GLY A 134 -0.87 -23.49 36.39
N GLN A 135 -0.89 -22.16 36.52
CA GLN A 135 -1.07 -21.23 35.41
C GLN A 135 0.13 -21.22 34.46
N SER A 136 -0.09 -20.93 33.18
CA SER A 136 1.00 -20.64 32.24
C SER A 136 1.40 -19.18 32.35
N ILE A 137 2.70 -18.88 32.33
CA ILE A 137 3.29 -17.54 32.42
C ILE A 137 4.23 -17.38 31.24
N LEU A 138 3.97 -16.42 30.36
CA LEU A 138 4.86 -16.10 29.23
C LEU A 138 5.73 -14.89 29.56
N LEU A 139 7.03 -15.11 29.67
CA LEU A 139 8.03 -14.08 29.89
C LEU A 139 8.79 -13.74 28.61
N LEU A 140 8.95 -12.46 28.34
CA LEU A 140 9.74 -11.92 27.25
C LEU A 140 11.01 -11.28 27.81
N ARG A 141 12.18 -11.64 27.28
CA ARG A 141 13.45 -10.99 27.65
C ARG A 141 13.69 -9.79 26.75
N ILE A 142 13.67 -8.61 27.33
CA ILE A 142 13.86 -7.34 26.64
C ILE A 142 15.27 -6.81 26.88
N GLN A 143 15.93 -6.35 25.82
CA GLN A 143 17.24 -5.70 25.88
C GLN A 143 17.11 -4.22 25.54
N ASN A 144 17.65 -3.37 26.41
CA ASN A 144 17.81 -1.94 26.16
C ASN A 144 19.16 -1.65 25.49
N PRO A 145 19.20 -1.09 24.26
CA PRO A 145 20.45 -0.76 23.56
C PRO A 145 21.36 0.26 24.27
N TRP A 146 20.83 1.01 25.25
CA TRP A 146 21.65 1.87 26.11
C TRP A 146 22.37 1.13 27.24
N GLY A 147 22.13 -0.17 27.42
CA GLY A 147 22.68 -0.94 28.53
C GLY A 147 22.05 -0.62 29.90
N ARG A 148 20.98 0.17 29.95
CA ARG A 148 20.37 0.58 31.23
C ARG A 148 19.29 -0.40 31.67
N ARG A 149 19.38 -0.91 32.89
CA ARG A 149 18.28 -1.63 33.57
C ARG A 149 17.23 -0.63 34.04
N CYS A 150 16.28 -0.32 33.16
CA CYS A 150 15.26 0.69 33.40
C CYS A 150 13.89 0.14 33.81
N TRP A 151 13.73 -1.19 33.84
CA TRP A 151 12.45 -1.81 34.14
C TRP A 151 12.23 -1.97 35.65
N GLN A 152 11.05 -1.59 36.12
CA GLN A 152 10.65 -1.65 37.53
C GLN A 152 9.43 -2.55 37.77
N GLY A 153 9.15 -3.46 36.83
CA GLY A 153 8.05 -4.41 36.91
C GLY A 153 8.27 -5.58 37.88
N PRO A 154 7.26 -6.47 38.02
CA PRO A 154 7.25 -7.57 38.99
C PRO A 154 8.34 -8.63 38.72
N TRP A 155 8.85 -8.70 37.49
CA TRP A 155 9.89 -9.66 37.07
C TRP A 155 11.31 -9.08 37.12
N ARG A 156 11.52 -7.92 37.76
CA ARG A 156 12.87 -7.41 38.06
C ARG A 156 13.59 -8.29 39.08
N GLU A 157 14.90 -8.13 39.22
CA GLU A 157 15.67 -8.80 40.27
C GLU A 157 15.10 -8.46 41.67
N GLY A 158 14.69 -9.49 42.42
CA GLY A 158 14.02 -9.34 43.72
C GLY A 158 12.55 -8.93 43.67
N GLY A 159 11.94 -8.86 42.47
CA GLY A 159 10.53 -8.58 42.28
C GLY A 159 9.60 -9.72 42.70
N GLU A 160 8.33 -9.39 42.94
CA GLU A 160 7.30 -10.30 43.44
C GLU A 160 6.85 -11.35 42.41
N GLY A 161 7.02 -11.09 41.11
CA GLY A 161 6.69 -12.03 40.03
C GLY A 161 7.44 -13.36 40.17
N TRP A 162 8.70 -13.32 40.63
CA TRP A 162 9.51 -14.51 40.85
C TRP A 162 9.00 -15.44 41.96
N SER A 163 8.08 -14.99 42.81
CA SER A 163 7.43 -15.86 43.81
C SER A 163 6.46 -16.86 43.17
N GLN A 164 6.00 -16.57 41.95
CA GLN A 164 5.03 -17.38 41.23
C GLN A 164 5.65 -18.62 40.56
N VAL A 165 6.97 -18.68 40.43
CA VAL A 165 7.71 -19.76 39.75
C VAL A 165 8.64 -20.50 40.71
N ASP A 166 9.16 -21.63 40.26
CA ASP A 166 10.11 -22.41 41.05
C ASP A 166 11.46 -21.72 41.20
N ALA A 167 12.15 -22.02 42.30
CA ALA A 167 13.43 -21.38 42.63
C ALA A 167 14.52 -21.73 41.59
N ALA A 168 14.44 -22.91 40.98
CA ALA A 168 15.32 -23.33 39.90
C ALA A 168 15.13 -22.43 38.66
N ASP A 169 13.89 -22.29 38.18
CA ASP A 169 13.56 -21.43 37.03
C ASP A 169 13.95 -19.97 37.29
N ARG A 170 13.63 -19.44 38.49
CA ARG A 170 14.05 -18.09 38.89
C ARG A 170 15.56 -17.91 38.78
N SER A 171 16.34 -18.84 39.35
CA SER A 171 17.80 -18.74 39.36
C SER A 171 18.37 -18.85 37.94
N GLU A 172 17.80 -19.73 37.12
CA GLU A 172 18.20 -19.90 35.73
C GLU A 172 17.95 -18.61 34.93
N LEU A 173 16.72 -18.11 34.92
CA LEU A 173 16.34 -16.94 34.10
C LEU A 173 17.07 -15.66 34.53
N LEU A 174 17.32 -15.46 35.83
CA LEU A 174 18.10 -14.32 36.32
C LEU A 174 19.58 -14.44 35.95
N SER A 175 20.15 -15.64 35.94
CA SER A 175 21.55 -15.87 35.55
C SER A 175 21.83 -15.57 34.07
N GLN A 176 20.79 -15.60 33.23
CA GLN A 176 20.88 -15.33 31.81
C GLN A 176 20.86 -13.83 31.45
N LEU A 177 20.55 -12.94 32.41
CA LEU A 177 20.40 -11.51 32.13
C LEU A 177 21.74 -10.80 32.00
N GLN A 178 21.95 -10.12 30.88
CA GLN A 178 23.09 -9.24 30.67
C GLN A 178 22.82 -7.80 31.14
N GLU A 179 23.80 -6.90 30.94
CA GLU A 179 23.65 -5.47 31.20
C GLU A 179 22.56 -4.88 30.30
N GLY A 180 21.59 -4.17 30.89
CA GLY A 180 20.46 -3.58 30.15
C GLY A 180 19.34 -4.56 29.73
N GLU A 181 19.43 -5.84 30.12
CA GLU A 181 18.36 -6.81 29.89
C GLU A 181 17.43 -6.95 31.11
N PHE A 182 16.17 -7.24 30.85
CA PHE A 182 15.14 -7.50 31.86
C PHE A 182 14.02 -8.39 31.32
N TRP A 183 13.34 -9.10 32.23
CA TRP A 183 12.16 -9.90 31.91
C TRP A 183 10.88 -9.09 32.10
N VAL A 184 9.91 -9.29 31.21
CA VAL A 184 8.56 -8.73 31.30
C VAL A 184 7.54 -9.84 31.01
N GLU A 185 6.38 -9.77 31.64
CA GLU A 185 5.26 -10.68 31.32
C GLU A 185 4.53 -10.20 30.06
N GLU A 186 3.79 -11.09 29.39
CA GLU A 186 3.02 -10.76 28.18
C GLU A 186 2.04 -9.59 28.41
N GLU A 187 1.27 -9.61 29.50
CA GLU A 187 0.28 -8.56 29.79
C GLU A 187 0.95 -7.21 30.07
N GLU A 188 2.10 -7.23 30.74
CA GLU A 188 2.89 -6.03 30.99
C GLU A 188 3.48 -5.51 29.68
N PHE A 189 3.96 -6.41 28.84
CA PHE A 189 4.50 -6.12 27.53
C PHE A 189 3.43 -5.46 26.62
N LEU A 190 2.24 -6.04 26.52
CA LEU A 190 1.14 -5.52 25.70
C LEU A 190 0.61 -4.16 26.20
N ARG A 191 0.79 -3.85 27.48
CA ARG A 191 0.41 -2.55 28.06
C ARG A 191 1.41 -1.44 27.77
N GLU A 192 2.70 -1.77 27.75
CA GLU A 192 3.78 -0.77 27.72
C GLU A 192 4.41 -0.58 26.33
N PHE A 193 4.19 -1.51 25.39
CA PHE A 193 4.73 -1.47 24.04
C PHE A 193 3.61 -1.42 22.99
N ASP A 194 3.67 -0.44 22.09
CA ASP A 194 2.60 -0.18 21.11
C ASP A 194 2.85 -0.82 19.73
N GLU A 195 4.11 -1.15 19.43
CA GLU A 195 4.51 -1.62 18.11
C GLU A 195 5.60 -2.69 18.20
N VAL A 196 5.44 -3.73 17.39
CA VAL A 196 6.39 -4.83 17.21
C VAL A 196 6.78 -4.91 15.75
N THR A 197 8.06 -4.67 15.44
CA THR A 197 8.60 -4.97 14.10
C THR A 197 9.20 -6.37 14.11
N ILE A 198 8.94 -7.17 13.07
CA ILE A 198 9.57 -8.48 12.88
C ILE A 198 10.01 -8.60 11.41
N GLY A 199 11.30 -8.80 11.19
CA GLY A 199 11.88 -9.25 9.94
C GLY A 199 11.76 -10.77 9.78
N TYR A 200 11.67 -11.22 8.54
CA TYR A 200 11.56 -12.64 8.27
C TYR A 200 12.95 -13.30 8.41
N PRO A 201 13.05 -14.46 9.08
CA PRO A 201 14.29 -15.21 9.13
C PRO A 201 14.72 -15.58 7.70
N VAL A 202 16.03 -15.74 7.52
CA VAL A 202 16.63 -16.15 6.26
C VAL A 202 17.26 -17.52 6.46
N THR A 203 16.93 -18.47 5.60
CA THR A 203 17.51 -19.81 5.63
C THR A 203 18.99 -19.77 5.24
N GLU A 204 19.72 -20.85 5.51
CA GLU A 204 21.12 -21.01 5.09
C GLU A 204 21.33 -20.85 3.57
N ALA A 205 20.28 -21.11 2.78
CA ALA A 205 20.28 -20.94 1.34
C ALA A 205 19.95 -19.50 0.87
N GLY A 206 19.81 -18.54 1.81
CA GLY A 206 19.50 -17.14 1.49
C GLY A 206 18.02 -16.89 1.15
N HIS A 207 17.11 -17.80 1.50
CA HIS A 207 15.68 -17.64 1.25
C HIS A 207 14.95 -17.11 2.47
N LEU A 208 13.94 -16.24 2.28
CA LEU A 208 13.05 -15.88 3.39
C LEU A 208 12.34 -17.13 3.91
N GLN A 209 12.18 -17.24 5.22
CA GLN A 209 11.40 -18.28 5.87
C GLN A 209 10.14 -17.66 6.47
N SER A 210 8.99 -18.28 6.19
CA SER A 210 7.71 -17.81 6.70
C SER A 210 7.68 -17.90 8.22
N LEU A 211 7.32 -16.79 8.86
CA LEU A 211 7.03 -16.74 10.30
C LEU A 211 5.80 -17.56 10.69
N TYR A 212 4.93 -17.87 9.72
CA TYR A 212 3.66 -18.53 9.98
C TYR A 212 3.71 -20.03 9.74
N SER A 213 4.26 -20.43 8.58
CA SER A 213 4.28 -21.85 8.17
C SER A 213 5.62 -22.51 8.45
N GLY A 214 6.67 -21.74 8.76
CA GLY A 214 8.05 -22.21 8.87
C GLY A 214 8.66 -22.63 7.52
N LYS A 215 7.93 -22.52 6.41
CA LYS A 215 8.41 -22.93 5.08
C LYS A 215 9.39 -21.92 4.52
N ALA A 216 10.38 -22.41 3.79
CA ALA A 216 11.24 -21.56 2.96
C ALA A 216 10.45 -21.02 1.75
N LEU A 217 10.52 -19.71 1.54
CA LEU A 217 9.93 -19.00 0.40
C LEU A 217 10.98 -18.90 -0.74
N CYS A 218 11.38 -20.06 -1.26
CA CYS A 218 12.50 -20.20 -2.19
C CYS A 218 12.25 -19.64 -3.59
N HIS A 219 11.00 -19.40 -3.98
CA HIS A 219 10.67 -18.85 -5.29
C HIS A 219 10.54 -17.33 -5.22
N THR A 220 11.65 -16.64 -5.46
CA THR A 220 11.74 -15.18 -5.42
C THR A 220 11.71 -14.57 -6.83
N GLN A 221 10.91 -13.52 -7.01
CA GLN A 221 10.82 -12.72 -8.23
C GLN A 221 10.84 -11.24 -7.86
N ALA A 222 11.49 -10.39 -8.66
CA ALA A 222 11.49 -8.95 -8.45
C ALA A 222 11.40 -8.20 -9.78
N LEU A 223 10.53 -7.20 -9.85
CA LEU A 223 10.40 -6.34 -11.02
C LEU A 223 10.33 -4.87 -10.63
N PRO A 224 11.13 -4.00 -11.27
CA PRO A 224 11.02 -2.57 -11.07
C PRO A 224 9.74 -2.03 -11.74
N GLY A 225 9.23 -0.93 -11.21
CA GLY A 225 8.13 -0.18 -11.80
C GLY A 225 8.17 1.29 -11.43
N ALA A 226 7.28 2.06 -12.06
CA ALA A 226 7.15 3.49 -11.80
C ALA A 226 5.69 3.95 -11.97
N TRP A 227 5.28 4.85 -11.08
CA TRP A 227 4.12 5.71 -11.28
C TRP A 227 4.59 6.96 -12.02
N VAL A 228 4.04 7.18 -13.21
CA VAL A 228 4.38 8.30 -14.09
C VAL A 228 3.16 9.21 -14.16
N LYS A 229 3.32 10.47 -13.75
CA LYS A 229 2.26 11.48 -13.76
C LYS A 229 1.59 11.56 -15.14
N GLY A 230 0.25 11.59 -15.18
CA GLY A 230 -0.52 11.64 -16.42
C GLY A 230 -0.50 10.35 -17.26
N GLN A 231 0.21 9.30 -16.86
CA GLN A 231 0.28 8.03 -17.58
C GLN A 231 -0.12 6.85 -16.68
N SER A 232 0.73 6.51 -15.71
CA SER A 232 0.55 5.35 -14.83
C SER A 232 0.35 5.71 -13.35
N ALA A 233 0.35 6.98 -12.98
CA ALA A 233 0.05 7.43 -11.62
C ALA A 233 -1.48 7.53 -11.39
N GLY A 234 -2.16 6.39 -11.36
CA GLY A 234 -3.62 6.32 -11.34
C GLY A 234 -4.28 6.68 -10.00
N GLY A 235 -3.52 6.67 -8.91
CA GLY A 235 -4.04 6.82 -7.54
C GLY A 235 -4.66 5.52 -7.01
N CYS A 236 -5.22 5.53 -5.80
CA CYS A 236 -5.83 4.36 -5.16
C CYS A 236 -7.13 3.96 -5.86
N ARG A 237 -7.73 2.84 -5.44
CA ARG A 237 -8.97 2.32 -6.01
C ARG A 237 -10.05 3.40 -6.11
N ASN A 238 -10.17 4.29 -5.12
CA ASN A 238 -11.15 5.39 -5.11
C ASN A 238 -10.86 6.52 -6.12
N ASN A 239 -9.88 6.35 -7.03
CA ASN A 239 -9.62 7.26 -8.12
C ASN A 239 -10.02 6.61 -9.44
N SER A 240 -10.67 7.38 -10.32
CA SER A 240 -11.05 6.91 -11.66
C SER A 240 -9.83 6.53 -12.52
N GLY A 241 -8.66 7.08 -12.18
CA GLY A 241 -7.36 6.73 -12.76
C GLY A 241 -6.83 5.36 -12.33
N PHE A 242 -7.40 4.69 -11.32
CA PHE A 242 -6.85 3.43 -10.79
C PHE A 242 -6.46 2.40 -11.86
N PRO A 243 -7.27 2.16 -12.92
CA PRO A 243 -6.93 1.20 -13.97
C PRO A 243 -5.67 1.55 -14.76
N SER A 244 -5.18 2.80 -14.73
CA SER A 244 -3.94 3.21 -15.40
C SER A 244 -2.68 2.83 -14.62
N ASN A 245 -2.79 2.47 -13.34
CA ASN A 245 -1.65 2.03 -12.54
C ASN A 245 -0.88 0.88 -13.22
N PRO A 246 0.44 0.75 -12.96
CA PRO A 246 1.21 -0.39 -13.41
C PRO A 246 0.55 -1.69 -12.96
N LYS A 247 0.60 -2.71 -13.82
CA LYS A 247 -0.03 -4.00 -13.57
C LYS A 247 0.97 -5.12 -13.85
N PHE A 248 0.92 -6.16 -13.04
CA PHE A 248 1.84 -7.29 -13.12
C PHE A 248 1.05 -8.60 -13.11
N TRP A 249 1.38 -9.48 -14.06
CA TRP A 249 0.92 -10.87 -14.03
C TRP A 249 1.74 -11.66 -13.03
N LEU A 250 1.04 -12.24 -12.05
CA LEU A 250 1.57 -13.24 -11.15
C LEU A 250 0.92 -14.59 -11.50
N ARG A 251 1.71 -15.57 -11.91
CA ARG A 251 1.25 -16.95 -12.12
C ARG A 251 1.71 -17.79 -10.94
N VAL A 252 0.79 -18.52 -10.34
CA VAL A 252 1.04 -19.48 -9.25
C VAL A 252 0.82 -20.88 -9.82
N SER A 253 1.81 -21.77 -9.70
CA SER A 253 1.80 -23.08 -10.34
C SER A 253 1.12 -24.16 -9.48
N GLU A 254 1.25 -24.04 -8.17
CA GLU A 254 0.78 -24.99 -7.15
C GLU A 254 0.27 -24.21 -5.92
N PRO A 255 -0.61 -24.78 -5.08
CA PRO A 255 -1.06 -24.10 -3.86
C PRO A 255 0.14 -23.64 -3.03
N SER A 256 0.29 -22.33 -2.84
CA SER A 256 1.49 -21.76 -2.26
C SER A 256 1.18 -20.60 -1.32
N GLU A 257 1.99 -20.50 -0.27
CA GLU A 257 2.11 -19.28 0.51
C GLU A 257 2.87 -18.26 -0.34
N VAL A 258 2.33 -17.05 -0.46
CA VAL A 258 2.89 -15.97 -1.26
C VAL A 258 2.99 -14.71 -0.41
N TYR A 259 4.18 -14.13 -0.37
CA TYR A 259 4.46 -12.84 0.22
C TYR A 259 4.79 -11.85 -0.90
N VAL A 260 4.05 -10.75 -0.99
CA VAL A 260 4.27 -9.71 -2.01
C VAL A 260 4.60 -8.40 -1.32
N ALA A 261 5.76 -7.84 -1.66
CA ALA A 261 6.28 -6.60 -1.08
C ALA A 261 6.47 -5.52 -2.15
N LEU A 262 6.07 -4.31 -1.84
CA LEU A 262 6.18 -3.13 -2.69
C LEU A 262 7.08 -2.10 -2.00
N LEU A 263 8.34 -2.03 -2.47
CA LEU A 263 9.35 -1.11 -1.97
C LEU A 263 9.35 0.18 -2.80
N GLN A 264 9.08 1.33 -2.20
CA GLN A 264 9.25 2.62 -2.88
C GLN A 264 10.65 3.20 -2.67
N ARG A 265 11.16 3.90 -3.68
CA ARG A 265 12.40 4.69 -3.58
C ARG A 265 12.06 6.14 -3.27
N ARG A 266 12.90 6.78 -2.45
CA ARG A 266 12.89 8.24 -2.31
C ARG A 266 13.14 8.88 -3.68
N GLY A 267 12.44 9.98 -3.96
CA GLY A 267 12.73 10.79 -5.14
C GLY A 267 14.16 11.31 -5.09
N ALA A 268 14.84 11.35 -6.23
CA ALA A 268 16.21 11.86 -6.34
C ALA A 268 16.30 13.40 -6.16
N ASP A 269 15.17 14.09 -5.97
CA ASP A 269 15.09 15.54 -5.80
C ASP A 269 15.45 15.96 -4.36
N GLY A 270 16.62 15.53 -3.90
CA GLY A 270 17.30 16.05 -2.72
C GLY A 270 17.82 17.49 -2.89
N VAL A 271 17.16 18.30 -3.72
CA VAL A 271 17.35 19.76 -3.67
C VAL A 271 16.38 20.27 -2.62
N ALA A 272 16.94 20.76 -1.52
CA ALA A 272 16.27 21.44 -0.44
C ALA A 272 15.06 22.24 -0.94
N ARG A 273 13.85 21.72 -0.66
CA ARG A 273 12.66 22.56 -0.64
C ARG A 273 12.86 23.54 0.49
N VAL A 274 13.28 24.76 0.15
CA VAL A 274 13.17 25.95 1.00
C VAL A 274 11.73 25.96 1.52
N ARG A 275 11.57 25.69 2.82
CA ARG A 275 10.29 25.84 3.52
C ARG A 275 9.88 27.30 3.36
N ALA A 276 8.67 27.53 2.84
CA ALA A 276 8.00 28.81 3.05
C ALA A 276 7.79 29.03 4.57
N PRO A 277 7.86 30.28 5.08
CA PRO A 277 7.77 30.50 6.51
C PRO A 277 6.34 30.35 7.03
N VAL A 278 6.25 29.62 8.15
CA VAL A 278 5.33 29.77 9.30
C VAL A 278 3.81 29.55 9.10
N GLY A 279 3.28 28.58 9.86
CA GLY A 279 1.89 28.58 10.34
C GLY A 279 1.30 27.21 10.70
N GLY A 280 1.56 26.68 11.91
CA GLY A 280 0.78 25.57 12.49
C GLY A 280 1.58 24.60 13.40
N PRO A 281 1.15 24.33 14.66
CA PRO A 281 1.92 23.55 15.64
C PRO A 281 1.78 22.01 15.49
N THR A 282 1.75 21.49 14.26
CA THR A 282 1.71 20.03 14.00
C THR A 282 2.36 19.64 12.65
N SER A 283 3.56 20.15 12.36
CA SER A 283 4.34 19.65 11.23
C SER A 283 5.43 18.68 11.68
N PHE A 284 5.09 17.39 11.72
CA PHE A 284 6.05 16.30 11.90
C PHE A 284 7.08 16.29 10.75
N PRO A 285 8.39 16.22 11.03
CA PRO A 285 9.41 16.04 10.00
C PRO A 285 9.38 14.58 9.52
N GLY A 286 9.03 14.30 8.25
CA GLY A 286 9.07 12.91 7.76
C GLY A 286 8.30 12.51 6.50
N LYS A 287 7.71 13.41 5.69
CA LYS A 287 7.00 12.99 4.46
C LYS A 287 7.95 12.81 3.25
N ASP A 288 8.94 11.93 3.39
CA ASP A 288 9.83 11.56 2.27
C ASP A 288 9.24 10.47 1.35
N TYR A 289 8.23 9.76 1.85
CA TYR A 289 7.57 8.66 1.16
C TYR A 289 6.12 9.00 0.82
N GLN A 290 5.60 8.38 -0.23
CA GLN A 290 4.21 8.52 -0.65
C GLN A 290 3.36 7.45 0.03
N ALA A 291 2.08 7.73 0.28
CA ALA A 291 1.17 6.68 0.72
C ALA A 291 0.99 5.67 -0.42
N VAL A 292 1.42 4.42 -0.23
CA VAL A 292 1.39 3.36 -1.26
C VAL A 292 0.59 2.16 -0.80
N GLY A 293 0.00 1.43 -1.74
CA GLY A 293 -0.81 0.25 -1.47
C GLY A 293 -0.74 -0.73 -2.64
N LEU A 294 -1.01 -1.99 -2.34
CA LEU A 294 -0.89 -3.11 -3.27
C LEU A 294 -2.14 -3.98 -3.20
N HIS A 295 -2.67 -4.37 -4.35
CA HIS A 295 -3.84 -5.23 -4.44
C HIS A 295 -3.64 -6.32 -5.48
N VAL A 296 -4.20 -7.50 -5.23
CA VAL A 296 -4.09 -8.71 -6.04
C VAL A 296 -5.48 -9.25 -6.36
N TRP A 297 -5.74 -9.58 -7.63
CA TRP A 297 -6.99 -10.21 -8.09
C TRP A 297 -6.70 -11.56 -8.72
N LYS A 298 -7.55 -12.56 -8.45
CA LYS A 298 -7.56 -13.81 -9.24
C LYS A 298 -8.24 -13.53 -10.57
N VAL A 299 -7.67 -14.04 -11.66
CA VAL A 299 -8.24 -13.94 -13.00
C VAL A 299 -8.31 -15.30 -13.67
N GLU A 300 -9.28 -15.48 -14.56
CA GLU A 300 -9.52 -16.75 -15.23
C GLU A 300 -8.39 -17.14 -16.20
N LYS A 301 -7.88 -16.16 -16.98
CA LYS A 301 -6.85 -16.35 -18.02
C LYS A 301 -5.96 -15.10 -18.14
N ARG A 302 -4.86 -15.16 -18.90
CA ARG A 302 -4.00 -13.99 -19.19
C ARG A 302 -4.68 -12.89 -20.03
N ARG A 303 -5.78 -13.21 -20.73
CA ARG A 303 -6.60 -12.23 -21.46
C ARG A 303 -7.84 -11.96 -20.63
N VAL A 304 -7.92 -10.75 -20.08
CA VAL A 304 -9.01 -10.36 -19.16
C VAL A 304 -9.47 -8.96 -19.53
N SER A 305 -10.78 -8.73 -19.46
CA SER A 305 -11.32 -7.38 -19.43
C SER A 305 -10.89 -6.72 -18.12
N LEU A 306 -9.89 -5.83 -18.19
CA LEU A 306 -9.36 -5.10 -17.02
C LEU A 306 -10.46 -4.37 -16.24
N PRO A 307 -11.44 -3.69 -16.87
CA PRO A 307 -12.53 -3.07 -16.14
C PRO A 307 -13.34 -4.06 -15.31
N ARG A 308 -13.65 -5.25 -15.85
CA ARG A 308 -14.41 -6.29 -15.15
C ARG A 308 -13.60 -6.94 -14.03
N ALA A 309 -12.31 -7.15 -14.25
CA ALA A 309 -11.42 -7.72 -13.23
C ALA A 309 -11.25 -6.78 -12.04
N LEU A 310 -10.98 -5.49 -12.30
CA LEU A 310 -10.71 -4.51 -11.26
C LEU A 310 -11.97 -4.05 -10.51
N SER A 311 -13.17 -4.25 -11.09
CA SER A 311 -14.44 -4.02 -10.38
C SER A 311 -14.74 -5.07 -9.32
N ALA A 312 -14.15 -6.27 -9.42
CA ALA A 312 -14.30 -7.29 -8.40
C ALA A 312 -13.49 -6.92 -7.13
N PRO A 313 -13.87 -7.46 -5.96
CA PRO A 313 -13.04 -7.42 -4.76
C PRO A 313 -11.66 -8.07 -5.04
N PRO A 314 -10.58 -7.52 -4.46
CA PRO A 314 -9.28 -8.15 -4.58
C PRO A 314 -9.28 -9.44 -3.75
N VAL A 315 -8.52 -10.46 -4.16
CA VAL A 315 -8.33 -11.67 -3.35
C VAL A 315 -7.34 -11.44 -2.21
N ALA A 316 -6.47 -10.44 -2.36
CA ALA A 316 -5.59 -9.97 -1.29
C ALA A 316 -5.23 -8.49 -1.54
N GLY A 317 -5.00 -7.73 -0.49
CA GLY A 317 -4.57 -6.35 -0.60
C GLY A 317 -4.05 -5.81 0.72
N THR A 318 -3.26 -4.74 0.65
CA THR A 318 -2.88 -3.96 1.82
C THR A 318 -4.13 -3.34 2.45
N VAL A 319 -4.22 -3.33 3.77
CA VAL A 319 -5.39 -2.81 4.52
C VAL A 319 -5.64 -1.33 4.21
N CYS A 320 -4.57 -0.56 4.09
CA CYS A 320 -4.60 0.86 3.73
C CYS A 320 -3.39 1.22 2.86
N HIS A 321 -3.39 2.44 2.33
CA HIS A 321 -2.18 3.04 1.77
C HIS A 321 -1.36 3.62 2.92
N ALA A 322 -0.13 3.14 3.09
CA ALA A 322 0.75 3.58 4.18
C ALA A 322 1.93 4.39 3.63
N TYR A 323 2.44 5.31 4.44
CA TYR A 323 3.62 6.13 4.10
C TYR A 323 4.95 5.38 4.33
N ASP A 324 4.88 4.06 4.45
CA ASP A 324 6.03 3.21 4.73
C ASP A 324 6.92 3.08 3.50
N ARG A 325 8.23 2.93 3.71
CA ARG A 325 9.17 2.64 2.63
C ARG A 325 8.80 1.38 1.87
N GLU A 326 8.21 0.41 2.56
CA GLU A 326 7.73 -0.84 1.99
C GLU A 326 6.37 -1.21 2.58
N VAL A 327 5.42 -1.57 1.72
CA VAL A 327 4.17 -2.22 2.13
C VAL A 327 4.15 -3.65 1.61
N HIS A 328 3.52 -4.55 2.34
CA HIS A 328 3.49 -5.95 1.97
C HIS A 328 2.14 -6.61 2.27
N LEU A 329 1.91 -7.76 1.65
CA LEU A 329 0.79 -8.64 1.96
C LEU A 329 1.25 -10.09 1.90
N ARG A 330 0.64 -10.92 2.75
CA ARG A 330 0.79 -12.37 2.76
C ARG A 330 -0.55 -13.01 2.40
N CYS A 331 -0.55 -14.00 1.52
CA CYS A 331 -1.75 -14.72 1.13
C CYS A 331 -1.46 -16.16 0.73
N GLU A 332 -2.43 -17.04 0.91
CA GLU A 332 -2.43 -18.39 0.36
C GLU A 332 -3.11 -18.35 -1.01
N LEU A 333 -2.37 -18.67 -2.07
CA LEU A 333 -2.89 -18.61 -3.43
C LEU A 333 -2.99 -20.02 -4.03
N ALA A 334 -4.19 -20.36 -4.49
CA ALA A 334 -4.40 -21.54 -5.33
C ALA A 334 -3.71 -21.37 -6.71
N PRO A 335 -3.47 -22.46 -7.45
CA PRO A 335 -2.93 -22.38 -8.81
C PRO A 335 -3.78 -21.47 -9.70
N GLY A 336 -3.11 -20.71 -10.56
CA GLY A 336 -3.77 -19.85 -11.54
C GLY A 336 -3.06 -18.54 -11.84
N TYR A 337 -3.80 -17.62 -12.45
CA TYR A 337 -3.32 -16.31 -12.85
C TYR A 337 -3.88 -15.24 -11.93
N TYR A 338 -3.01 -14.30 -11.58
CA TYR A 338 -3.30 -13.20 -10.68
C TYR A 338 -2.80 -11.89 -11.28
N LEU A 339 -3.53 -10.82 -11.00
CA LEU A 339 -3.19 -9.45 -11.39
C LEU A 339 -2.79 -8.68 -10.15
N ALA A 340 -1.52 -8.28 -10.05
CA ALA A 340 -1.02 -7.42 -8.98
C ALA A 340 -0.97 -5.95 -9.46
N VAL A 341 -1.54 -5.04 -8.67
CA VAL A 341 -1.65 -3.61 -8.99
C VAL A 341 -1.11 -2.78 -7.83
N PRO A 342 0.14 -2.29 -7.90
CA PRO A 342 0.67 -1.30 -6.99
C PRO A 342 0.14 0.11 -7.33
N SER A 343 -0.18 0.89 -6.32
CA SER A 343 -0.77 2.23 -6.47
C SER A 343 -0.29 3.19 -5.38
N THR A 344 -0.15 4.47 -5.72
CA THR A 344 -0.14 5.56 -4.74
C THR A 344 -1.55 5.83 -4.23
N PHE A 345 -1.70 6.51 -3.10
CA PHE A 345 -3.01 6.90 -2.60
C PHE A 345 -3.64 7.97 -3.49
N LEU A 346 -2.90 9.05 -3.73
CA LEU A 346 -3.31 10.15 -4.58
C LEU A 346 -2.97 9.87 -6.04
N LYS A 347 -3.85 10.33 -6.94
CA LYS A 347 -3.61 10.36 -8.39
C LYS A 347 -2.46 11.32 -8.71
N ASP A 348 -1.77 11.06 -9.84
CA ASP A 348 -0.75 11.94 -10.41
C ASP A 348 0.50 12.14 -9.54
N VAL A 349 0.68 11.29 -8.54
CA VAL A 349 1.89 11.19 -7.72
C VAL A 349 2.93 10.33 -8.44
N PRO A 350 4.05 10.91 -8.89
CA PRO A 350 5.12 10.12 -9.50
C PRO A 350 5.94 9.39 -8.43
N GLY A 351 6.53 8.27 -8.81
CA GLY A 351 7.43 7.53 -7.93
C GLY A 351 8.01 6.28 -8.58
N ARG A 352 9.11 5.78 -8.04
CA ARG A 352 9.74 4.53 -8.48
C ARG A 352 9.58 3.48 -7.39
N PHE A 353 9.34 2.25 -7.80
CA PHE A 353 9.17 1.14 -6.86
C PHE A 353 9.82 -0.15 -7.38
N LEU A 354 9.99 -1.11 -6.47
CA LEU A 354 10.37 -2.49 -6.73
C LEU A 354 9.29 -3.40 -6.16
N LEU A 355 8.63 -4.17 -7.03
CA LEU A 355 7.67 -5.19 -6.62
C LEU A 355 8.42 -6.53 -6.47
N ARG A 356 8.34 -7.12 -5.28
CA ARG A 356 8.99 -8.39 -4.94
C ARG A 356 7.93 -9.42 -4.56
N VAL A 357 8.11 -10.65 -5.02
CA VAL A 357 7.27 -11.80 -4.68
C VAL A 357 8.17 -12.91 -4.15
N PHE A 358 7.82 -13.45 -3.00
CA PHE A 358 8.45 -14.61 -2.39
C PHE A 358 7.39 -15.68 -2.21
N SER A 359 7.68 -16.94 -2.54
CA SER A 359 6.71 -18.00 -2.43
C SER A 359 7.30 -19.34 -2.06
N SER A 360 6.52 -20.14 -1.33
CA SER A 360 6.85 -21.53 -0.98
C SER A 360 6.81 -22.47 -2.20
N GLY A 361 6.15 -22.08 -3.28
CA GLY A 361 6.02 -22.87 -4.51
C GLY A 361 6.23 -22.02 -5.76
N ARG A 362 6.24 -22.65 -6.93
CA ARG A 362 6.72 -22.00 -8.16
C ARG A 362 5.82 -20.86 -8.62
N VAL A 363 6.39 -19.66 -8.71
CA VAL A 363 5.74 -18.46 -9.24
C VAL A 363 6.48 -17.81 -10.41
N SER A 364 5.74 -17.13 -11.29
CA SER A 364 6.31 -16.26 -12.33
C SER A 364 5.68 -14.87 -12.28
N LEU A 365 6.50 -13.82 -12.30
CA LEU A 365 6.07 -12.43 -12.30
C LEU A 365 6.44 -11.78 -13.63
N SER A 366 5.53 -11.01 -14.24
CA SER A 366 5.81 -10.27 -15.47
C SER A 366 5.01 -8.98 -15.56
N ALA A 367 5.63 -7.90 -16.03
CA ALA A 367 4.94 -6.64 -16.24
C ALA A 367 3.95 -6.74 -17.41
N ILE A 368 2.77 -6.14 -17.25
CA ILE A 368 1.83 -5.97 -18.34
C ILE A 368 2.27 -4.73 -19.10
N LYS A 369 2.73 -4.91 -20.35
CA LYS A 369 2.97 -3.78 -21.24
C LYS A 369 1.66 -2.99 -21.36
N PRO A 370 1.63 -1.69 -21.05
CA PRO A 370 0.49 -0.88 -21.43
C PRO A 370 0.32 -1.08 -22.94
N ALA A 371 -0.89 -1.42 -23.39
CA ALA A 371 -1.22 -1.16 -24.78
C ALA A 371 -0.88 0.31 -25.00
N ALA A 372 -0.09 0.63 -26.03
CA ALA A 372 0.36 1.99 -26.30
C ALA A 372 -0.86 2.91 -26.15
N GLN A 373 -0.89 3.67 -25.05
CA GLN A 373 -1.91 4.66 -24.86
C GLN A 373 -1.51 5.76 -25.83
N SER A 374 -2.13 5.76 -27.00
CA SER A 374 -2.37 6.99 -27.74
C SER A 374 -2.76 8.08 -26.71
N PRO A 375 -2.15 9.27 -26.81
CA PRO A 375 -2.13 10.28 -25.77
C PRO A 375 -3.53 10.47 -25.22
N ALA A 376 -3.65 10.63 -23.90
CA ALA A 376 -4.89 10.79 -23.16
C ALA A 376 -5.91 11.66 -23.92
N HIS A 377 -6.68 11.02 -24.77
CA HIS A 377 -7.88 11.58 -25.30
C HIS A 377 -8.80 11.54 -24.07
N ARG A 378 -9.16 12.71 -23.54
CA ARG A 378 -10.60 13.00 -23.43
C ARG A 378 -11.18 12.33 -24.66
N GLU A 379 -11.85 11.18 -24.51
CA GLU A 379 -12.44 10.50 -25.66
C GLU A 379 -13.35 11.55 -26.30
N ALA A 380 -12.79 12.22 -27.29
CA ALA A 380 -13.56 12.97 -28.24
C ALA A 380 -14.46 11.88 -28.79
N PRO A 381 -15.79 12.10 -28.73
CA PRO A 381 -16.72 11.13 -29.28
C PRO A 381 -16.18 10.66 -30.64
N PRO A 382 -16.15 9.35 -30.95
CA PRO A 382 -15.80 8.92 -32.29
C PRO A 382 -16.59 9.76 -33.30
N ALA A 383 -15.91 10.27 -34.32
CA ALA A 383 -16.46 11.25 -35.25
C ALA A 383 -17.86 10.81 -35.73
N GLY A 384 -18.85 11.66 -35.52
CA GLY A 384 -20.26 11.36 -35.77
C GLY A 384 -21.18 12.38 -35.09
N GLU A 385 -22.46 12.39 -35.44
CA GLU A 385 -23.47 13.21 -34.75
C GLU A 385 -23.87 12.50 -33.44
N TRP A 386 -23.97 13.25 -32.34
CA TRP A 386 -24.36 12.74 -31.02
C TRP A 386 -25.57 13.50 -30.50
N GLU A 387 -26.56 12.77 -30.01
CA GLU A 387 -27.68 13.33 -29.28
C GLU A 387 -27.33 13.39 -27.79
N THR A 388 -27.51 14.55 -27.15
CA THR A 388 -27.15 14.76 -25.75
C THR A 388 -28.38 15.10 -24.91
N VAL A 389 -28.60 14.33 -23.85
CA VAL A 389 -29.63 14.58 -22.84
C VAL A 389 -28.96 14.91 -21.52
N ARG A 390 -29.41 15.98 -20.83
CA ARG A 390 -28.90 16.38 -19.52
C ARG A 390 -30.01 16.35 -18.48
N LEU A 391 -29.79 15.60 -17.40
CA LEU A 391 -30.73 15.39 -16.31
C LEU A 391 -30.10 15.92 -15.03
N ARG A 392 -30.78 16.86 -14.35
CA ARG A 392 -30.30 17.43 -13.08
C ARG A 392 -30.91 16.67 -11.90
N GLY A 393 -30.14 16.50 -10.84
CA GLY A 393 -30.57 15.85 -9.62
C GLY A 393 -29.87 16.39 -8.39
N SER A 394 -30.30 15.92 -7.22
CA SER A 394 -29.67 16.25 -5.94
C SER A 394 -29.79 15.09 -4.95
N TRP A 395 -28.72 14.79 -4.23
CA TRP A 395 -28.74 13.95 -3.04
C TRP A 395 -29.13 14.82 -1.84
N ARG A 396 -30.16 14.42 -1.09
CA ARG A 396 -30.70 15.11 0.08
C ARG A 396 -30.81 14.12 1.24
N VAL A 397 -30.34 14.54 2.42
CA VAL A 397 -30.35 13.72 3.64
C VAL A 397 -31.77 13.20 3.92
N GLY A 398 -31.88 11.91 4.27
CA GLY A 398 -33.16 11.27 4.60
C GLY A 398 -34.18 11.14 3.45
N ARG A 399 -33.84 11.57 2.23
CA ARG A 399 -34.75 11.48 1.06
C ARG A 399 -34.13 10.79 -0.13
N THR A 400 -33.00 11.30 -0.61
CA THR A 400 -32.36 10.85 -1.85
C THR A 400 -30.86 10.59 -1.73
N ALA A 401 -30.28 10.79 -0.55
CA ALA A 401 -28.86 10.50 -0.28
C ALA A 401 -28.70 9.05 0.23
N GLY A 402 -29.02 8.07 -0.61
CA GLY A 402 -29.02 6.65 -0.22
C GLY A 402 -27.64 6.00 -0.09
N GLY A 403 -26.56 6.69 -0.51
CA GLY A 403 -25.20 6.15 -0.48
C GLY A 403 -24.98 5.06 -1.54
N SER A 404 -23.88 4.31 -1.43
CA SER A 404 -23.54 3.23 -2.36
C SER A 404 -24.36 1.96 -2.12
N ARG A 405 -24.27 0.97 -3.02
CA ARG A 405 -24.98 -0.32 -2.92
C ARG A 405 -24.67 -1.13 -1.65
N ASN A 406 -23.66 -0.72 -0.88
CA ASN A 406 -23.30 -1.33 0.40
C ASN A 406 -24.26 -0.93 1.54
N PHE A 407 -25.13 0.06 1.32
CA PHE A 407 -26.05 0.59 2.32
C PHE A 407 -27.50 0.21 2.00
N ALA A 408 -28.28 -0.15 3.02
CA ALA A 408 -29.70 -0.51 2.86
C ALA A 408 -30.54 0.65 2.30
N SER A 409 -30.09 1.90 2.49
CA SER A 409 -30.72 3.11 1.95
C SER A 409 -30.45 3.34 0.45
N TYR A 410 -29.62 2.52 -0.22
CA TYR A 410 -29.30 2.66 -1.64
C TYR A 410 -30.52 2.85 -2.56
N PRO A 411 -31.66 2.13 -2.37
CA PRO A 411 -32.83 2.30 -3.22
C PRO A 411 -33.47 3.69 -3.17
N THR A 412 -33.12 4.52 -2.20
CA THR A 412 -33.60 5.90 -2.09
C THR A 412 -32.88 6.87 -3.03
N ASN A 413 -31.75 6.47 -3.63
CA ASN A 413 -31.02 7.33 -4.58
C ASN A 413 -31.88 7.72 -5.79
N PRO A 414 -31.60 8.88 -6.41
CA PRO A 414 -32.28 9.30 -7.64
C PRO A 414 -32.14 8.23 -8.73
N CYS A 415 -33.20 8.02 -9.50
CA CYS A 415 -33.23 7.01 -10.55
C CYS A 415 -33.76 7.64 -11.84
N PHE A 416 -32.92 7.70 -12.87
CA PHE A 416 -33.24 8.35 -14.15
C PHE A 416 -33.53 7.31 -15.23
N PRO A 417 -34.64 7.43 -15.98
CA PRO A 417 -34.93 6.53 -17.09
C PRO A 417 -34.03 6.83 -18.30
N LEU A 418 -33.66 5.77 -19.02
CA LEU A 418 -32.97 5.83 -20.30
C LEU A 418 -33.61 4.83 -21.26
N SER A 419 -34.12 5.28 -22.40
CA SER A 419 -34.69 4.40 -23.43
C SER A 419 -33.77 4.36 -24.65
N VAL A 420 -33.47 3.15 -25.12
CA VAL A 420 -32.70 2.94 -26.35
C VAL A 420 -33.65 2.38 -27.41
N PRO A 421 -33.86 3.10 -28.54
CA PRO A 421 -34.81 2.69 -29.57
C PRO A 421 -34.34 1.45 -30.33
N GLU A 422 -35.29 0.75 -30.95
CA GLU A 422 -35.00 -0.39 -31.83
C GLU A 422 -34.18 0.05 -33.06
N GLY A 423 -33.24 -0.80 -33.49
CA GLY A 423 -32.33 -0.51 -34.59
C GLY A 423 -31.45 -1.71 -34.95
N THR A 424 -30.62 -1.55 -35.98
CA THR A 424 -29.76 -2.60 -36.57
C THR A 424 -28.54 -2.99 -35.71
N GLY A 425 -28.59 -2.78 -34.39
CA GLY A 425 -27.51 -3.10 -33.46
C GLY A 425 -27.52 -2.27 -32.18
N PRO A 426 -26.66 -2.60 -31.21
CA PRO A 426 -26.54 -1.85 -29.96
C PRO A 426 -25.97 -0.44 -30.20
N ARG A 427 -26.53 0.55 -29.52
CA ARG A 427 -26.16 1.97 -29.66
C ARG A 427 -24.98 2.31 -28.75
N CYS A 428 -24.08 3.14 -29.25
CA CYS A 428 -22.97 3.67 -28.46
C CYS A 428 -23.50 4.82 -27.58
N VAL A 429 -23.39 4.65 -26.25
CA VAL A 429 -23.92 5.59 -25.25
C VAL A 429 -22.82 5.95 -24.25
N ARG A 430 -22.60 7.24 -24.01
CA ARG A 430 -21.75 7.76 -22.93
C ARG A 430 -22.62 8.35 -21.83
N ILE A 431 -22.41 7.89 -20.60
CA ILE A 431 -23.10 8.41 -19.41
C ILE A 431 -22.07 9.10 -18.54
N THR A 432 -22.30 10.36 -18.18
CA THR A 432 -21.42 11.18 -17.36
C THR A 432 -22.19 11.72 -16.16
N LEU A 433 -21.74 11.41 -14.95
CA LEU A 433 -22.24 11.99 -13.71
C LEU A 433 -21.27 13.09 -13.27
N ARG A 434 -21.77 14.31 -13.13
CA ARG A 434 -21.00 15.48 -12.66
C ARG A 434 -21.65 16.08 -11.41
N GLN A 435 -20.95 16.08 -10.29
CA GLN A 435 -21.38 16.78 -9.08
C GLN A 435 -21.06 18.27 -9.17
N HIS A 436 -21.88 19.11 -8.55
CA HIS A 436 -21.76 20.56 -8.53
C HIS A 436 -21.02 20.98 -7.27
N CYS A 437 -19.69 20.91 -7.30
CA CYS A 437 -18.82 21.32 -6.20
C CYS A 437 -17.47 21.84 -6.72
N GLN A 438 -16.70 22.46 -5.83
CA GLN A 438 -15.29 22.81 -6.09
C GLN A 438 -14.40 21.57 -5.85
N ASP A 439 -13.26 21.48 -6.54
CA ASP A 439 -12.39 20.27 -6.51
C ASP A 439 -11.98 19.83 -5.10
N SER A 440 -11.80 20.77 -4.16
CA SER A 440 -11.44 20.50 -2.75
C SER A 440 -12.60 19.98 -1.88
N LYS A 441 -13.83 19.98 -2.40
CA LYS A 441 -15.05 19.56 -1.69
C LYS A 441 -15.81 18.44 -2.42
N CYS A 442 -15.17 17.77 -3.37
CA CYS A 442 -15.78 16.65 -4.08
C CYS A 442 -16.16 15.53 -3.12
N HIS A 443 -17.38 15.00 -3.25
CA HIS A 443 -17.76 13.76 -2.61
C HIS A 443 -17.34 12.57 -3.49
N PRO A 444 -17.14 11.37 -2.93
CA PRO A 444 -16.92 10.18 -3.74
C PRO A 444 -18.22 9.82 -4.48
N ILE A 445 -18.25 9.98 -5.81
CA ILE A 445 -19.45 9.77 -6.64
C ILE A 445 -19.29 8.61 -7.62
N GLY A 446 -20.39 7.95 -7.96
CA GLY A 446 -20.46 6.83 -8.89
C GLY A 446 -21.88 6.63 -9.41
N PHE A 447 -22.07 5.76 -10.40
CA PHE A 447 -23.42 5.40 -10.86
C PHE A 447 -23.50 3.96 -11.34
N HIS A 448 -24.73 3.42 -11.33
CA HIS A 448 -25.07 2.10 -11.83
C HIS A 448 -26.18 2.21 -12.87
N VAL A 449 -26.16 1.34 -13.89
CA VAL A 449 -27.25 1.23 -14.87
C VAL A 449 -27.86 -0.16 -14.81
N PHE A 450 -29.18 -0.21 -14.73
CA PHE A 450 -29.97 -1.43 -14.66
C PHE A 450 -30.83 -1.56 -15.91
N GLN A 451 -30.90 -2.74 -16.50
CA GLN A 451 -31.86 -3.03 -17.56
C GLN A 451 -33.22 -3.34 -16.93
N VAL A 452 -34.27 -2.68 -17.40
CA VAL A 452 -35.64 -2.94 -16.97
C VAL A 452 -36.17 -4.14 -17.78
N PRO A 453 -36.63 -5.22 -17.13
CA PRO A 453 -37.25 -6.35 -17.83
C PRO A 453 -38.47 -5.90 -18.64
N ALA A 454 -38.64 -6.46 -19.85
CA ALA A 454 -39.75 -6.13 -20.75
C ALA A 454 -41.12 -6.57 -20.17
N ASP A 455 -41.13 -7.69 -19.44
CA ASP A 455 -42.31 -8.19 -18.74
C ASP A 455 -42.32 -7.55 -17.35
N GLY A 456 -43.11 -6.48 -17.17
CA GLY A 456 -43.22 -5.76 -15.90
C GLY A 456 -43.29 -6.72 -14.72
N GLY A 457 -42.24 -6.69 -13.88
CA GLY A 457 -41.86 -7.77 -12.98
C GLY A 457 -43.05 -8.48 -12.32
N GLY A 458 -43.13 -9.80 -12.51
CA GLY A 458 -44.17 -10.64 -11.91
C GLY A 458 -44.25 -10.45 -10.38
N LEU A 459 -45.44 -10.67 -9.84
CA LEU A 459 -45.72 -10.65 -8.40
C LEU A 459 -44.71 -11.54 -7.65
N GLY A 460 -43.70 -10.91 -7.02
CA GLY A 460 -42.64 -11.59 -6.27
C GLY A 460 -41.19 -11.30 -6.72
N ALA A 461 -40.97 -10.56 -7.81
CA ALA A 461 -39.60 -10.22 -8.24
C ALA A 461 -38.91 -9.22 -7.29
N PRO A 462 -37.63 -9.44 -6.92
CA PRO A 462 -36.88 -8.49 -6.08
C PRO A 462 -36.77 -7.14 -6.79
N SER A 463 -36.88 -6.05 -6.00
CA SER A 463 -36.75 -4.66 -6.48
C SER A 463 -35.55 -4.54 -7.42
N LEU A 464 -35.73 -3.89 -8.58
CA LEU A 464 -34.71 -3.80 -9.63
C LEU A 464 -33.34 -3.36 -9.10
N LEU A 465 -33.32 -2.49 -8.09
CA LEU A 465 -32.09 -1.94 -7.50
C LEU A 465 -31.34 -2.92 -6.59
N LEU A 466 -31.98 -4.04 -6.23
CA LEU A 466 -31.37 -5.16 -5.51
C LEU A 466 -30.70 -6.17 -6.47
N GLN A 467 -30.99 -6.10 -7.78
CA GLN A 467 -30.39 -6.98 -8.79
C GLN A 467 -28.96 -6.53 -9.13
N GLU A 468 -28.22 -7.35 -9.88
CA GLU A 468 -26.92 -6.94 -10.42
C GLU A 468 -27.09 -5.88 -11.52
N PRO A 469 -26.31 -4.78 -11.48
CA PRO A 469 -26.37 -3.75 -12.51
C PRO A 469 -25.75 -4.26 -13.81
N LEU A 470 -26.35 -3.88 -14.93
CA LEU A 470 -25.81 -4.16 -16.27
C LEU A 470 -24.41 -3.56 -16.45
N LEU A 471 -24.20 -2.35 -15.95
CA LEU A 471 -22.90 -1.69 -15.91
C LEU A 471 -22.80 -0.73 -14.74
N SER A 472 -21.56 -0.47 -14.32
CA SER A 472 -21.27 0.41 -13.20
C SER A 472 -20.09 1.32 -13.53
N CYS A 473 -20.16 2.58 -13.07
CA CYS A 473 -19.05 3.51 -13.02
C CYS A 473 -18.63 3.65 -11.56
N VAL A 474 -17.90 2.64 -11.09
CA VAL A 474 -17.42 2.49 -9.71
C VAL A 474 -16.00 1.92 -9.75
N PRO A 475 -15.19 2.06 -8.69
CA PRO A 475 -15.52 2.60 -7.35
C PRO A 475 -15.91 4.08 -7.34
N HIS A 476 -16.64 4.52 -6.32
CA HIS A 476 -16.98 5.93 -6.12
C HIS A 476 -15.70 6.77 -5.97
N CYS A 477 -15.61 7.87 -6.70
CA CYS A 477 -14.37 8.66 -6.81
C CYS A 477 -14.53 10.10 -6.36
N TYR A 478 -13.51 10.65 -5.68
CA TYR A 478 -13.40 12.06 -5.31
C TYR A 478 -13.06 12.92 -6.55
N THR A 479 -13.98 13.01 -7.50
CA THR A 479 -13.81 13.78 -8.74
C THR A 479 -15.06 14.58 -9.05
N GLN A 480 -14.91 15.74 -9.69
CA GLN A 480 -16.06 16.55 -10.08
C GLN A 480 -16.97 15.82 -11.07
N GLU A 481 -16.41 14.93 -11.89
CA GLU A 481 -17.15 14.09 -12.83
C GLU A 481 -16.59 12.66 -12.95
N VAL A 482 -17.47 11.72 -13.27
CA VAL A 482 -17.15 10.34 -13.66
C VAL A 482 -17.97 9.97 -14.90
N SER A 483 -17.37 9.26 -15.86
CA SER A 483 -18.03 8.92 -17.13
C SER A 483 -17.82 7.46 -17.52
N ARG A 484 -18.77 6.89 -18.25
CA ARG A 484 -18.69 5.54 -18.81
C ARG A 484 -19.25 5.51 -20.23
N LEU A 485 -18.43 5.07 -21.18
CA LEU A 485 -18.86 4.69 -22.53
C LEU A 485 -19.31 3.23 -22.53
N CYS A 486 -20.43 2.93 -23.18
CA CYS A 486 -20.99 1.59 -23.26
C CYS A 486 -21.79 1.38 -24.56
N HIS A 487 -22.13 0.13 -24.84
CA HIS A 487 -23.04 -0.24 -25.92
C HIS A 487 -24.30 -0.84 -25.31
N LEU A 488 -25.45 -0.23 -25.59
CA LEU A 488 -26.73 -0.67 -25.05
C LEU A 488 -27.61 -1.19 -26.19
N SER A 489 -28.18 -2.38 -26.01
CA SER A 489 -29.20 -2.91 -26.91
C SER A 489 -30.50 -2.11 -26.77
N ALA A 490 -31.42 -2.27 -27.72
CA ALA A 490 -32.75 -1.70 -27.61
C ALA A 490 -33.42 -2.14 -26.30
N GLY A 491 -34.07 -1.20 -25.60
CA GLY A 491 -34.71 -1.46 -24.32
C GLY A 491 -34.72 -0.27 -23.37
N THR A 492 -35.31 -0.50 -22.20
CA THR A 492 -35.45 0.51 -21.14
C THR A 492 -34.44 0.25 -20.03
N TYR A 493 -33.79 1.30 -19.56
CA TYR A 493 -32.75 1.27 -18.55
C TYR A 493 -33.00 2.31 -17.46
N ARG A 494 -32.35 2.12 -16.30
CA ARG A 494 -32.38 3.04 -15.17
C ARG A 494 -30.96 3.37 -14.72
N ILE A 495 -30.63 4.66 -14.68
CA ILE A 495 -29.36 5.19 -14.21
C ILE A 495 -29.54 5.67 -12.77
N VAL A 496 -28.75 5.11 -11.85
CA VAL A 496 -28.79 5.45 -10.42
C VAL A 496 -27.46 6.09 -10.01
N PRO A 497 -27.36 7.42 -10.00
CA PRO A 497 -26.22 8.13 -9.45
C PRO A 497 -26.24 8.16 -7.92
N SER A 498 -25.09 7.92 -7.30
CA SER A 498 -24.96 7.91 -5.84
C SER A 498 -23.62 8.46 -5.35
N THR A 499 -23.61 8.94 -4.11
CA THR A 499 -22.42 9.13 -3.30
C THR A 499 -21.99 7.82 -2.66
N TYR A 500 -20.75 7.72 -2.16
CA TYR A 500 -20.29 6.51 -1.46
C TYR A 500 -21.04 6.30 -0.14
N LEU A 501 -21.04 7.32 0.72
CA LEU A 501 -21.73 7.31 2.01
C LEU A 501 -23.18 7.78 1.87
N PRO A 502 -24.12 7.25 2.68
CA PRO A 502 -25.45 7.81 2.81
C PRO A 502 -25.40 9.21 3.43
N ASP A 503 -26.51 9.95 3.34
CA ASP A 503 -26.69 11.28 3.92
C ASP A 503 -25.65 12.33 3.48
N THR A 504 -24.99 12.06 2.35
CA THR A 504 -24.10 13.03 1.70
C THR A 504 -24.91 13.90 0.74
N GLU A 505 -24.99 15.20 1.02
CA GLU A 505 -25.75 16.14 0.19
C GLU A 505 -24.93 16.66 -0.99
N GLY A 506 -25.61 16.92 -2.10
CA GLY A 506 -24.99 17.56 -3.25
C GLY A 506 -25.91 17.62 -4.46
N ALA A 507 -25.75 18.65 -5.29
CA ALA A 507 -26.39 18.73 -6.59
C ALA A 507 -25.51 18.08 -7.65
N PHE A 508 -26.12 17.51 -8.69
CA PHE A 508 -25.39 16.87 -9.78
C PHE A 508 -26.14 16.96 -11.12
N THR A 509 -25.45 16.58 -12.18
CA THR A 509 -26.00 16.42 -13.53
C THR A 509 -25.55 15.10 -14.12
N VAL A 510 -26.50 14.30 -14.60
CA VAL A 510 -26.25 13.14 -15.46
C VAL A 510 -26.40 13.59 -16.90
N THR A 511 -25.35 13.41 -17.70
CA THR A 511 -25.36 13.65 -19.14
C THR A 511 -25.32 12.31 -19.85
N VAL A 512 -26.27 12.06 -20.75
CA VAL A 512 -26.33 10.88 -21.59
C VAL A 512 -26.13 11.32 -23.04
N GLU A 513 -25.10 10.80 -23.68
CA GLU A 513 -24.77 11.10 -25.08
C GLU A 513 -24.89 9.82 -25.89
N THR A 514 -25.79 9.80 -26.87
CA THR A 514 -26.08 8.66 -27.73
C THR A 514 -25.62 8.96 -29.15
N ARG A 515 -24.85 8.05 -29.77
CA ARG A 515 -24.40 8.22 -31.15
C ARG A 515 -25.56 8.05 -32.14
N ILE A 516 -25.69 8.98 -33.07
CA ILE A 516 -26.66 8.94 -34.17
C ILE A 516 -26.02 8.22 -35.35
N ASP A 517 -26.49 7.00 -35.67
CA ASP A 517 -26.07 6.31 -36.89
C ASP A 517 -26.97 6.72 -38.06
N ARG A 518 -26.62 7.80 -38.78
CA ARG A 518 -27.20 8.13 -40.09
C ARG A 518 -26.32 7.57 -41.20
N ARG A 519 -26.92 7.08 -42.30
CA ARG A 519 -26.16 6.82 -43.54
C ARG A 519 -25.69 8.17 -44.08
N SER A 520 -24.39 8.35 -44.21
CA SER A 520 -23.79 9.50 -44.89
C SER A 520 -24.28 9.56 -46.34
N ILE A 521 -25.12 10.55 -46.68
CA ILE A 521 -25.38 10.88 -48.08
C ILE A 521 -24.16 11.68 -48.55
N HIS A 522 -23.29 11.05 -49.34
CA HIS A 522 -22.20 11.73 -50.00
C HIS A 522 -22.76 12.36 -51.28
N SER A 523 -23.00 13.67 -51.27
CA SER A 523 -23.14 14.45 -52.51
C SER A 523 -21.75 14.75 -53.03
N GLN A 524 -21.42 14.26 -54.22
CA GLN A 524 -20.17 14.59 -54.91
C GLN A 524 -20.51 15.65 -55.96
N GLU A 525 -20.29 16.92 -55.65
CA GLU A 525 -20.38 17.98 -56.67
C GLU A 525 -19.19 17.85 -57.63
N MET A 526 -19.48 17.46 -58.86
CA MET A 526 -18.58 17.65 -60.00
C MET A 526 -18.89 19.02 -60.59
N LEU A 527 -17.97 19.97 -60.43
CA LEU A 527 -18.06 21.28 -61.07
C LEU A 527 -18.17 21.09 -62.60
N GLY A 528 -19.35 21.38 -63.18
CA GLY A 528 -19.52 21.49 -64.64
C GLY A 528 -20.70 20.77 -65.29
N GLN A 529 -21.57 20.05 -64.57
CA GLN A 529 -22.82 19.53 -65.16
C GLN A 529 -24.05 19.91 -64.35
N LEU A 530 -25.07 20.42 -65.06
CA LEU A 530 -26.36 20.85 -64.52
C LEU A 530 -27.01 19.66 -63.78
N LEU A 531 -27.24 19.80 -62.48
CA LEU A 531 -27.99 18.83 -61.69
C LEU A 531 -29.44 18.76 -62.22
N GLN A 532 -29.83 17.60 -62.73
CA GLN A 532 -31.21 17.32 -63.09
C GLN A 532 -32.00 17.09 -61.79
N GLU A 533 -32.95 17.98 -61.49
CA GLU A 533 -33.87 17.82 -60.36
C GLU A 533 -34.66 16.51 -60.51
N ALA A 534 -34.41 15.55 -59.63
CA ALA A 534 -35.23 14.37 -59.49
C ALA A 534 -36.18 14.57 -58.30
N SER A 535 -37.39 15.03 -58.59
CA SER A 535 -38.49 15.07 -57.63
C SER A 535 -39.05 13.66 -57.42
N PHE A 536 -38.77 13.05 -56.26
CA PHE A 536 -39.46 11.82 -55.84
C PHE A 536 -40.52 12.15 -54.78
N MET A 537 -41.77 12.28 -55.20
CA MET A 537 -42.92 12.13 -54.31
C MET A 537 -43.13 10.64 -54.04
N ALA A 538 -42.84 10.17 -52.83
CA ALA A 538 -43.26 8.84 -52.38
C ALA A 538 -44.64 8.95 -51.71
N VAL A 539 -45.66 8.48 -52.43
CA VAL A 539 -47.05 8.34 -51.98
C VAL A 539 -47.14 7.23 -50.93
N MET A 540 -47.68 7.54 -49.74
CA MET A 540 -48.12 6.53 -48.77
C MET A 540 -49.23 5.66 -49.37
N LYS A 541 -48.97 4.37 -49.58
CA LYS A 541 -50.04 3.38 -49.71
C LYS A 541 -50.37 2.82 -48.33
N LYS A 542 -51.59 3.10 -47.87
CA LYS A 542 -52.26 2.33 -46.82
C LYS A 542 -52.67 0.98 -47.39
N THR A 543 -52.37 -0.07 -46.63
CA THR A 543 -53.22 -1.26 -46.47
C THR A 543 -53.04 -1.75 -45.05
#